data_AF-A0A174G938-F1
#
_entry.id   AF-A0A174G938-F1
#
_cell.length_a   1.000
_cell.length_b   1.000
_cell.length_c   1.000
_cell.angle_alpha   90.00
_cell.angle_beta   90.00
_cell.angle_gamma   90.00
#
_symmetry.space_group_name_H-M   'P 1'
#
loop_
_entity.id
_entity.type
_entity.pdbx_description
1 polymer ?
#
loop_
_entity_poly.entity_id
_entity_poly.type
_entity_poly.pdbx_seq_one_letter_code
_entity_poly.pdbx_strand_id
1 'polypeptide(L)'
;MATELIKIDEVKNILSSFPDIIGRNTNSVKKCNEAGQTLLDTIEGEGMNETIDQAASDYLRKVNNTLKNMDERRKPITQIFDRIRSFFTSQEKQIDPKDPSTIPGKLVAKRNEYAKFKYEEEQKRKKEAEQRARIETEKANYQQTIENSLLSYFNQYLSSKVSELQGIFSNLTHENFDREVIGITVFQTDYPKSHFDKFSADSATYYISQETKKEIRRNILEGKYEQYAQQYKAKLLNVKQDLTDRIPSKRKELAELELLRLANAEAAAKAEEVRKQREAAETAKQMEEIKKAEEAAKQEAAMKAQQSSIGSLFAGAAASVAPPPINANVKEKIVVLHQQGYLEIFQMWWLNEGQSLPVEELEKIFKKMITYCEKQANSKDQKHIESQFISYEADVKAK
;
A
#
# COMPACT_ATOMS: atom_id res chain seq x y z
N MET A 1 -13.56 -59.24 27.01
CA MET A 1 -13.28 -59.99 28.25
C MET A 1 -14.57 -60.67 28.66
N ALA A 2 -14.53 -61.98 28.93
CA ALA A 2 -15.72 -62.74 29.30
C ALA A 2 -16.33 -62.09 30.56
N THR A 3 -17.53 -61.54 30.41
CA THR A 3 -18.41 -61.25 31.55
C THR A 3 -18.61 -62.58 32.23
N GLU A 4 -17.87 -62.83 33.31
CA GLU A 4 -18.14 -63.97 34.16
C GLU A 4 -19.60 -63.85 34.59
N LEU A 5 -20.45 -64.70 33.99
CA LEU A 5 -21.86 -64.75 34.32
C LEU A 5 -21.94 -64.95 35.83
N ILE A 6 -22.46 -63.95 36.52
CA ILE A 6 -22.93 -64.14 37.88
C ILE A 6 -24.05 -65.18 37.76
N LYS A 7 -23.81 -66.40 38.24
CA LYS A 7 -24.86 -67.39 38.35
C LYS A 7 -25.84 -66.88 39.39
N ILE A 8 -26.99 -66.40 38.92
CA ILE A 8 -28.03 -65.79 39.76
C ILE A 8 -28.42 -66.74 40.90
N ASP A 9 -28.39 -68.05 40.65
CA ASP A 9 -28.66 -69.08 41.65
C ASP A 9 -27.62 -69.12 42.78
N GLU A 10 -26.33 -68.92 42.49
CA GLU A 10 -25.27 -68.86 43.52
C GLU A 10 -25.44 -67.62 44.41
N VAL A 11 -25.81 -66.47 43.81
CA VAL A 11 -26.11 -65.23 44.55
C VAL A 11 -27.35 -65.42 45.43
N LYS A 12 -28.42 -66.00 44.89
CA LYS A 12 -29.65 -66.25 45.63
C LYS A 12 -29.42 -67.18 46.82
N ASN A 13 -28.63 -68.25 46.63
CA ASN A 13 -28.33 -69.22 47.70
C ASN A 13 -27.47 -68.60 48.81
N ILE A 14 -26.46 -67.80 48.49
CA ILE A 14 -25.59 -67.16 49.50
C ILE A 14 -26.28 -65.99 50.19
N LEU A 15 -27.13 -65.22 49.50
CA LEU A 15 -27.93 -64.18 50.15
C LEU A 15 -29.03 -64.76 51.04
N SER A 16 -29.53 -65.96 50.74
CA SER A 16 -30.50 -66.64 51.60
C SER A 16 -29.91 -67.04 52.97
N SER A 17 -28.59 -67.24 53.07
CA SER A 17 -27.92 -67.50 54.35
C SER A 17 -27.49 -66.24 55.09
N PHE A 18 -27.66 -65.04 54.50
CA PHE A 18 -27.30 -63.77 55.11
C PHE A 18 -27.95 -63.52 56.48
N PRO A 19 -29.27 -63.73 56.67
CA PRO A 19 -29.91 -63.52 57.98
C PRO A 19 -29.36 -64.46 59.06
N ASP A 20 -29.09 -65.72 58.70
CA ASP A 20 -28.52 -66.73 59.60
C ASP A 20 -27.07 -66.40 59.97
N ILE A 21 -26.25 -65.96 59.01
CA ILE A 21 -24.87 -65.52 59.28
C ILE A 21 -24.84 -64.32 60.24
N ILE A 22 -25.69 -63.32 60.02
CA ILE A 22 -25.83 -62.17 60.91
C ILE A 22 -26.25 -62.65 62.30
N GLY A 23 -27.32 -63.45 62.40
CA GLY A 23 -27.81 -63.96 63.67
C GLY A 23 -26.77 -64.76 64.46
N ARG A 24 -26.01 -65.65 63.78
CA ARG A 24 -24.94 -66.41 64.43
C ARG A 24 -23.79 -65.52 64.88
N ASN A 25 -23.38 -64.54 64.10
CA ASN A 25 -22.31 -63.62 64.47
C ASN A 25 -22.72 -62.72 65.65
N THR A 26 -23.93 -62.17 65.62
CA THR A 26 -24.50 -61.40 66.75
C THR A 26 -24.53 -62.24 68.03
N ASN A 27 -24.97 -63.49 67.94
CA ASN A 27 -24.99 -64.41 69.09
C ASN A 27 -23.58 -64.78 69.58
N SER A 28 -22.63 -65.00 68.66
CA SER A 28 -21.22 -65.27 69.01
C SER A 28 -20.58 -64.09 69.75
N VAL A 29 -20.81 -62.85 69.27
CA VAL A 29 -20.33 -61.63 69.95
C VAL A 29 -20.96 -61.50 71.34
N LYS A 30 -22.28 -61.69 71.45
CA LYS A 30 -23.00 -61.62 72.73
C LYS A 30 -22.40 -62.60 73.75
N LYS A 31 -22.28 -63.88 73.39
CA LYS A 31 -21.74 -64.92 74.28
C LYS A 31 -20.27 -64.70 74.64
N CYS A 32 -19.45 -64.24 73.69
CA CYS A 32 -18.06 -63.89 73.97
C CYS A 32 -17.98 -62.75 74.99
N ASN A 33 -18.78 -61.69 74.82
CA ASN A 33 -18.81 -60.56 75.74
C ASN A 33 -19.33 -60.97 77.13
N GLU A 34 -20.38 -61.78 77.22
CA GLU A 34 -20.90 -62.31 78.48
C GLU A 34 -19.83 -63.13 79.24
N ALA A 35 -19.17 -64.05 78.55
CA ALA A 35 -18.12 -64.88 79.15
C ALA A 35 -16.88 -64.06 79.56
N GLY A 36 -16.51 -63.07 78.74
CA GLY A 36 -15.41 -62.15 79.05
C GLY A 36 -15.74 -61.27 80.25
N GLN A 37 -16.98 -60.77 80.34
CA GLN A 37 -17.43 -59.96 81.47
C GLN A 37 -17.43 -60.76 82.77
N THR A 38 -17.97 -61.99 82.78
CA THR A 38 -17.91 -62.86 83.97
C THR A 38 -16.47 -63.10 84.43
N LEU A 39 -15.54 -63.29 83.47
CA LEU A 39 -14.13 -63.47 83.80
C LEU A 39 -13.50 -62.18 84.38
N LEU A 40 -13.84 -61.01 83.83
CA LEU A 40 -13.43 -59.71 84.38
C LEU A 40 -13.97 -59.49 85.79
N ASP A 41 -15.25 -59.75 86.03
CA ASP A 41 -15.89 -59.61 87.34
C ASP A 41 -15.18 -60.51 88.38
N THR A 42 -14.73 -61.69 87.97
CA THR A 42 -13.96 -62.63 88.83
C THR A 42 -12.56 -62.08 89.15
N ILE A 43 -11.87 -61.51 88.15
CA ILE A 43 -10.55 -60.88 88.33
C ILE A 43 -10.65 -59.67 89.28
N GLU A 44 -11.70 -58.86 89.17
CA GLU A 44 -11.93 -57.69 90.02
C GLU A 44 -12.25 -58.06 91.48
N GLY A 45 -12.96 -59.18 91.70
CA GLY A 45 -13.34 -59.66 93.02
C GLY A 45 -12.24 -60.40 93.79
N GLU A 46 -11.47 -61.26 93.12
CA GLU A 46 -10.52 -62.19 93.75
C GLU A 46 -9.04 -61.84 93.49
N GLY A 47 -8.77 -60.91 92.56
CA GLY A 47 -7.43 -60.63 92.06
C GLY A 47 -6.90 -61.71 91.12
N MET A 48 -5.78 -61.43 90.45
CA MET A 48 -5.20 -62.36 89.47
C MET A 48 -4.48 -63.53 90.18
N ASN A 49 -4.73 -64.75 89.72
CA ASN A 49 -4.03 -65.96 90.15
C ASN A 49 -3.80 -66.92 88.97
N GLU A 50 -3.01 -67.98 89.17
CA GLU A 50 -2.63 -68.92 88.10
C GLU A 50 -3.84 -69.60 87.41
N THR A 51 -4.92 -69.87 88.16
CA THR A 51 -6.13 -70.49 87.61
C THR A 51 -6.91 -69.51 86.72
N ILE A 52 -7.02 -68.26 87.16
CA ILE A 52 -7.70 -67.20 86.41
C ILE A 52 -6.89 -66.79 85.17
N ASP A 53 -5.54 -66.79 85.25
CA ASP A 53 -4.66 -66.58 84.10
C ASP A 53 -4.87 -67.64 83.02
N GLN A 54 -4.92 -68.92 83.41
CA GLN A 54 -5.20 -70.01 82.49
C GLN A 54 -6.60 -69.88 81.86
N ALA A 55 -7.61 -69.48 82.64
CA ALA A 55 -8.96 -69.23 82.13
C ALA A 55 -9.01 -68.04 81.15
N ALA A 56 -8.24 -66.98 81.39
CA ALA A 56 -8.11 -65.84 80.48
C ALA A 56 -7.41 -66.20 79.17
N SER A 57 -6.32 -66.97 79.26
CA SER A 57 -5.62 -67.50 78.09
C SER A 57 -6.55 -68.38 77.23
N ASP A 58 -7.32 -69.26 77.87
CA ASP A 58 -8.30 -70.11 77.20
C ASP A 58 -9.46 -69.32 76.58
N TYR A 59 -9.93 -68.27 77.25
CA TYR A 59 -10.92 -67.34 76.72
C TYR A 59 -10.40 -66.63 75.47
N LEU A 60 -9.21 -66.02 75.51
CA LEU A 60 -8.62 -65.32 74.38
C LEU A 60 -8.37 -66.24 73.17
N ARG A 61 -7.96 -67.49 73.42
CA ARG A 61 -7.87 -68.52 72.37
C ARG A 61 -9.24 -68.79 71.71
N LYS A 62 -10.31 -68.88 72.51
CA LYS A 62 -11.68 -69.03 71.99
C LYS A 62 -12.13 -67.79 71.21
N VAL A 63 -11.78 -66.58 71.66
CA VAL A 63 -12.07 -65.33 70.93
C VAL A 63 -11.43 -65.33 69.54
N ASN A 64 -10.16 -65.71 69.42
CA ASN A 64 -9.49 -65.81 68.12
C ASN A 64 -10.18 -66.82 67.18
N ASN A 65 -10.62 -67.97 67.70
CA ASN A 65 -11.40 -68.93 66.94
C ASN A 65 -12.76 -68.36 66.51
N THR A 66 -13.43 -67.59 67.37
CA THR A 66 -14.68 -66.89 67.03
C THR A 66 -14.46 -65.88 65.91
N LEU A 67 -13.41 -65.06 65.97
CA LEU A 67 -13.08 -64.08 64.93
C LEU A 67 -12.81 -64.76 63.58
N LYS A 68 -12.04 -65.86 63.58
CA LYS A 68 -11.79 -66.66 62.38
C LYS A 68 -13.09 -67.20 61.77
N ASN A 69 -13.98 -67.77 62.60
CA ASN A 69 -15.28 -68.26 62.13
C ASN A 69 -16.19 -67.15 61.60
N MET A 70 -16.16 -65.96 62.22
CA MET A 70 -16.91 -64.79 61.73
C MET A 70 -16.37 -64.31 60.38
N ASP A 71 -15.05 -64.33 60.18
CA ASP A 71 -14.41 -64.01 58.91
C ASP A 71 -14.78 -65.01 57.82
N GLU A 72 -14.71 -66.32 58.10
CA GLU A 72 -15.09 -67.38 57.17
C GLU A 72 -16.56 -67.28 56.75
N ARG A 73 -17.45 -66.87 57.66
CA ARG A 73 -18.88 -66.68 57.36
C ARG A 73 -19.15 -65.42 56.51
N ARG A 74 -18.45 -64.31 56.75
CA ARG A 74 -18.69 -63.06 55.99
C ARG A 74 -18.06 -63.09 54.59
N LYS A 75 -16.95 -63.83 54.41
CA LYS A 75 -16.14 -63.82 53.20
C LYS A 75 -16.93 -64.13 51.90
N PRO A 76 -17.80 -65.16 51.84
CA PRO A 76 -18.61 -65.43 50.65
C PRO A 76 -19.57 -64.29 50.28
N ILE A 77 -20.14 -63.60 51.28
CA ILE A 77 -21.04 -62.46 51.07
C ILE A 77 -20.27 -61.28 50.49
N THR A 78 -19.13 -60.92 51.08
CA THR A 78 -18.29 -59.82 50.59
C THR A 78 -17.82 -60.07 49.15
N GLN A 79 -17.40 -61.31 48.85
CA GLN A 79 -16.98 -61.69 47.50
C GLN A 79 -18.10 -61.54 46.46
N ILE A 80 -19.35 -61.89 46.81
CA ILE A 80 -20.50 -61.67 45.92
C ILE A 80 -20.77 -60.20 45.68
N PHE A 81 -20.77 -59.37 46.75
CA PHE A 81 -20.97 -57.93 46.59
C PHE A 81 -19.90 -57.28 45.72
N ASP A 82 -18.64 -57.68 45.89
CA ASP A 82 -17.54 -57.25 45.03
C ASP A 82 -17.77 -57.68 43.58
N ARG A 83 -18.19 -58.92 43.35
CA ARG A 83 -18.48 -59.44 42.00
C ARG A 83 -19.65 -58.71 41.33
N ILE A 84 -20.73 -58.42 42.07
CA ILE A 84 -21.88 -57.66 41.57
C ILE A 84 -21.44 -56.24 41.18
N ARG A 85 -20.68 -55.56 42.05
CA ARG A 85 -20.12 -54.23 41.77
C ARG A 85 -19.26 -54.26 40.51
N SER A 86 -18.32 -55.20 40.42
CA SER A 86 -17.45 -55.34 39.25
C SER A 86 -18.21 -55.64 37.97
N PHE A 87 -19.29 -56.42 38.04
CA PHE A 87 -20.13 -56.73 36.87
C PHE A 87 -20.80 -55.48 36.30
N PHE A 88 -21.46 -54.66 37.14
CA PHE A 88 -22.10 -53.42 36.67
C PHE A 88 -21.07 -52.43 36.10
N THR A 89 -19.96 -52.21 36.80
CA THR A 89 -18.88 -51.35 36.30
C THR A 89 -18.28 -51.88 35.00
N SER A 90 -18.22 -53.20 34.80
CA SER A 90 -17.76 -53.79 33.55
C SER A 90 -18.74 -53.54 32.40
N GLN A 91 -20.06 -53.65 32.65
CA GLN A 91 -21.07 -53.36 31.62
C GLN A 91 -21.04 -51.90 31.19
N GLU A 92 -20.93 -50.96 32.13
CA GLU A 92 -20.78 -49.53 31.83
C GLU A 92 -19.56 -49.27 30.92
N LYS A 93 -18.42 -49.88 31.25
CA LYS A 93 -17.18 -49.76 30.46
C LYS A 93 -17.32 -50.31 29.04
N GLN A 94 -18.12 -51.35 28.82
CA GLN A 94 -18.27 -51.96 27.49
C GLN A 94 -18.94 -51.04 26.47
N ILE A 95 -19.67 -50.02 26.95
CA ILE A 95 -20.37 -49.05 26.11
C ILE A 95 -19.88 -47.60 26.31
N ASP A 96 -18.76 -47.41 26.99
CA ASP A 96 -18.21 -46.08 27.23
C ASP A 96 -17.78 -45.42 25.89
N PRO A 97 -18.42 -44.30 25.48
CA PRO A 97 -18.07 -43.61 24.24
C PRO A 97 -16.71 -42.92 24.29
N LYS A 98 -16.09 -42.80 25.46
CA LYS A 98 -14.74 -42.25 25.62
C LYS A 98 -13.65 -43.30 25.41
N ASP A 99 -13.98 -44.58 25.54
CA ASP A 99 -13.05 -45.68 25.29
C ASP A 99 -13.04 -46.02 23.78
N PRO A 100 -11.92 -45.80 23.05
CA PRO A 100 -11.84 -46.07 21.62
C PRO A 100 -12.01 -47.55 21.24
N SER A 101 -11.90 -48.47 22.20
CA SER A 101 -12.03 -49.92 21.96
C SER A 101 -13.50 -50.37 21.88
N THR A 102 -14.44 -49.60 22.45
CA THR A 102 -15.87 -49.91 22.47
C THR A 102 -16.54 -49.54 21.14
N ILE A 103 -17.74 -50.09 20.89
CA ILE A 103 -18.51 -49.76 19.69
C ILE A 103 -18.87 -48.25 19.66
N PRO A 104 -19.41 -47.65 20.74
CA PRO A 104 -19.68 -46.21 20.76
C PRO A 104 -18.43 -45.35 20.55
N GLY A 105 -17.29 -45.69 21.15
CA GLY A 105 -16.03 -44.97 20.95
C GLY A 105 -15.53 -45.02 19.50
N LYS A 106 -15.64 -46.19 18.84
CA LYS A 106 -15.36 -46.33 17.41
C LYS A 106 -16.28 -45.47 16.54
N LEU A 107 -17.57 -45.37 16.88
CA LEU A 107 -18.52 -44.51 16.18
C LEU A 107 -18.17 -43.02 16.34
N VAL A 108 -17.79 -42.58 17.55
CA VAL A 108 -17.30 -41.22 17.79
C VAL A 108 -16.06 -40.93 16.95
N ALA A 109 -15.10 -41.86 16.91
CA ALA A 109 -13.91 -41.73 16.05
C ALA A 109 -14.29 -41.56 14.57
N LYS A 110 -15.23 -42.38 14.05
CA LYS A 110 -15.70 -42.27 12.67
C LYS A 110 -16.43 -40.96 12.37
N ARG A 111 -17.22 -40.43 13.32
CA ARG A 111 -17.86 -39.11 13.18
C ARG A 111 -16.81 -37.99 13.13
N ASN A 112 -15.78 -38.08 13.96
CA ASN A 112 -14.68 -37.12 13.98
C ASN A 112 -13.87 -37.17 12.67
N GLU A 113 -13.59 -38.36 12.13
CA GLU A 113 -12.96 -38.53 10.81
C GLU A 113 -13.77 -37.85 9.70
N TYR A 114 -15.09 -38.05 9.67
CA TYR A 114 -15.96 -37.41 8.67
C TYR A 114 -16.03 -35.89 8.82
N ALA A 115 -16.12 -35.38 10.05
CA ALA A 115 -16.08 -33.93 10.30
C ALA A 115 -14.76 -33.32 9.81
N LYS A 116 -13.63 -34.01 10.05
CA LYS A 116 -12.32 -33.60 9.54
C LYS A 116 -12.28 -33.64 8.00
N PHE A 117 -12.76 -34.72 7.38
CA PHE A 117 -12.85 -34.82 5.92
C PHE A 117 -13.66 -33.67 5.30
N LYS A 118 -14.82 -33.34 5.88
CA LYS A 118 -15.66 -32.22 5.41
C LYS A 118 -14.96 -30.87 5.52
N TYR A 119 -14.25 -30.63 6.63
CA TYR A 119 -13.45 -29.42 6.80
C TYR A 119 -12.31 -29.33 5.77
N GLU A 120 -11.62 -30.44 5.49
CA GLU A 120 -10.55 -30.50 4.50
C GLU A 120 -11.06 -30.28 3.07
N GLU A 121 -12.21 -30.86 2.70
CA GLU A 121 -12.86 -30.61 1.40
C GLU A 121 -13.22 -29.12 1.21
N GLU A 122 -13.79 -28.49 2.23
CA GLU A 122 -14.18 -27.07 2.15
C GLU A 122 -12.95 -26.17 2.06
N GLN A 123 -11.90 -26.45 2.83
CA GLN A 123 -10.63 -25.73 2.72
C GLN A 123 -9.98 -25.93 1.35
N LYS A 124 -10.03 -27.15 0.78
CA LYS A 124 -9.53 -27.42 -0.57
C LYS A 124 -10.32 -26.64 -1.62
N ARG A 125 -11.65 -26.66 -1.56
CA ARG A 125 -12.52 -25.87 -2.45
C ARG A 125 -12.21 -24.38 -2.36
N LYS A 126 -12.01 -23.84 -1.16
CA LYS A 126 -11.66 -22.43 -0.94
C LYS A 126 -10.29 -22.09 -1.55
N LYS A 127 -9.27 -22.91 -1.31
CA LYS A 127 -7.93 -22.72 -1.89
C LYS A 127 -7.93 -22.82 -3.42
N GLU A 128 -8.68 -23.76 -4.00
CA GLU A 128 -8.83 -23.85 -5.45
C GLU A 128 -9.56 -22.65 -6.05
N ALA A 129 -10.59 -22.14 -5.38
CA ALA A 129 -11.31 -20.94 -5.81
C ALA A 129 -10.41 -19.68 -5.71
N GLU A 130 -9.66 -19.53 -4.62
CA GLU A 130 -8.69 -18.44 -4.46
C GLU A 130 -7.57 -18.51 -5.50
N GLN A 131 -7.05 -19.70 -5.80
CA GLN A 131 -6.02 -19.88 -6.82
C GLN A 131 -6.56 -19.52 -8.22
N ARG A 132 -7.78 -19.96 -8.55
CA ARG A 132 -8.44 -19.59 -9.81
C ARG A 132 -8.68 -18.09 -9.91
N ALA A 133 -9.15 -17.46 -8.83
CA ALA A 133 -9.35 -16.03 -8.78
C ALA A 133 -8.04 -15.27 -9.01
N ARG A 134 -6.93 -15.68 -8.37
CA ARG A 134 -5.60 -15.07 -8.59
C ARG A 134 -5.13 -15.19 -10.04
N ILE A 135 -5.28 -16.36 -10.64
CA ILE A 135 -4.93 -16.60 -12.05
C ILE A 135 -5.76 -15.66 -12.94
N GLU A 136 -7.08 -15.59 -12.72
CA GLU A 136 -7.97 -14.81 -13.57
C GLU A 136 -7.74 -13.30 -13.42
N THR A 137 -7.54 -12.81 -12.19
CA THR A 137 -7.14 -11.43 -11.93
C THR A 137 -5.81 -11.09 -12.59
N GLU A 138 -4.81 -11.97 -12.52
CA GLU A 138 -3.53 -11.73 -13.17
C GLU A 138 -3.64 -11.74 -14.70
N LYS A 139 -4.45 -12.64 -15.30
CA LYS A 139 -4.75 -12.60 -16.73
C LYS A 139 -5.37 -11.27 -17.15
N ALA A 140 -6.38 -10.79 -16.41
CA ALA A 140 -7.04 -9.51 -16.69
C ALA A 140 -6.07 -8.33 -16.58
N ASN A 141 -5.22 -8.32 -15.54
CA ASN A 141 -4.21 -7.30 -15.35
C ASN A 141 -3.15 -7.32 -16.46
N TYR A 142 -2.68 -8.51 -16.84
CA TYR A 142 -1.74 -8.69 -17.95
C TYR A 142 -2.36 -8.17 -19.26
N GLN A 143 -3.60 -8.57 -19.56
CA GLN A 143 -4.33 -8.10 -20.72
C GLN A 143 -4.42 -6.57 -20.76
N GLN A 144 -4.90 -5.95 -19.68
CA GLN A 144 -5.03 -4.50 -19.59
C GLN A 144 -3.68 -3.79 -19.77
N THR A 145 -2.61 -4.35 -19.21
CA THR A 145 -1.25 -3.79 -19.32
C THR A 145 -0.77 -3.79 -20.77
N ILE A 146 -0.97 -4.89 -21.48
CA ILE A 146 -0.58 -5.00 -22.90
C ILE A 146 -1.45 -4.11 -23.78
N GLU A 147 -2.77 -4.04 -23.54
CA GLU A 147 -3.69 -3.14 -24.26
C GLU A 147 -3.30 -1.67 -24.09
N ASN A 148 -3.04 -1.24 -22.86
CA ASN A 148 -2.62 0.13 -22.56
C ASN A 148 -1.25 0.45 -23.19
N SER A 149 -0.31 -0.49 -23.12
CA SER A 149 1.02 -0.35 -23.73
C SER A 149 0.92 -0.23 -25.25
N LEU A 150 0.06 -1.04 -25.87
CA LEU A 150 -0.17 -1.01 -27.31
C LEU A 150 -0.81 0.31 -27.74
N LEU A 151 -1.82 0.80 -26.99
CA LEU A 151 -2.47 2.08 -27.27
C LEU A 151 -1.48 3.25 -27.10
N SER A 152 -0.69 3.25 -26.04
CA SER A 152 0.35 4.25 -25.80
C SER A 152 1.39 4.27 -26.92
N TYR A 153 1.88 3.09 -27.32
CA TYR A 153 2.83 2.93 -28.42
C TYR A 153 2.30 3.49 -29.74
N PHE A 154 1.03 3.19 -30.06
CA PHE A 154 0.36 3.75 -31.23
C PHE A 154 0.22 5.28 -31.15
N ASN A 155 -0.27 5.80 -30.02
CA ASN A 155 -0.52 7.24 -29.84
C ASN A 155 0.77 8.05 -29.87
N GLN A 156 1.86 7.53 -29.33
CA GLN A 156 3.17 8.18 -29.40
C GLN A 156 3.64 8.31 -30.85
N TYR A 157 3.49 7.26 -31.66
CA TYR A 157 3.85 7.29 -33.07
C TYR A 157 2.95 8.23 -33.87
N LEU A 158 1.63 8.17 -33.67
CA LEU A 158 0.67 9.08 -34.30
C LEU A 158 0.99 10.54 -33.96
N SER A 159 1.22 10.83 -32.68
CA SER A 159 1.54 12.19 -32.23
C SER A 159 2.83 12.70 -32.84
N SER A 160 3.88 11.86 -32.87
CA SER A 160 5.15 12.21 -33.53
C SER A 160 4.95 12.54 -35.00
N LYS A 161 4.13 11.78 -35.73
CA LYS A 161 3.85 12.03 -37.16
C LYS A 161 2.98 13.25 -37.40
N VAL A 162 2.04 13.53 -36.51
CA VAL A 162 1.27 14.78 -36.54
C VAL A 162 2.20 15.98 -36.30
N SER A 163 3.09 15.91 -35.31
CA SER A 163 4.06 16.98 -35.03
C SER A 163 5.06 17.18 -36.17
N GLU A 164 5.52 16.10 -36.82
CA GLU A 164 6.36 16.18 -38.02
C GLU A 164 5.65 16.95 -39.14
N LEU A 165 4.40 16.58 -39.44
CA LEU A 165 3.59 17.24 -40.47
C LEU A 165 3.31 18.72 -40.15
N GLN A 166 2.97 19.04 -38.91
CA GLN A 166 2.77 20.42 -38.44
C GLN A 166 4.08 21.22 -38.44
N GLY A 167 5.20 20.55 -38.16
CA GLY A 167 6.54 21.14 -38.19
C GLY A 167 6.93 21.61 -39.59
N ILE A 168 6.62 20.82 -40.64
CA ILE A 168 6.84 21.23 -42.04
C ILE A 168 6.16 22.57 -42.32
N PHE A 169 4.88 22.70 -41.95
CA PHE A 169 4.13 23.95 -42.14
C PHE A 169 4.67 25.12 -41.31
N SER A 170 5.05 24.86 -40.06
CA SER A 170 5.53 25.92 -39.14
C SER A 170 6.89 26.47 -39.56
N ASN A 171 7.72 25.65 -40.20
CA ASN A 171 9.06 26.01 -40.66
C ASN A 171 9.09 26.52 -42.12
N LEU A 172 7.94 26.82 -42.71
CA LEU A 172 7.86 27.44 -44.03
C LEU A 172 8.52 28.82 -44.00
N THR A 173 9.45 29.03 -44.94
CA THR A 173 10.07 30.32 -45.26
C THR A 173 9.71 30.71 -46.68
N HIS A 174 10.00 31.95 -47.06
CA HIS A 174 9.76 32.40 -48.43
C HIS A 174 10.54 31.55 -49.46
N GLU A 175 11.76 31.14 -49.13
CA GLU A 175 12.66 30.39 -50.04
C GLU A 175 12.28 28.91 -50.19
N ASN A 176 11.86 28.25 -49.12
CA ASN A 176 11.58 26.80 -49.15
C ASN A 176 10.11 26.46 -49.46
N PHE A 177 9.26 27.48 -49.64
CA PHE A 177 7.81 27.35 -49.62
C PHE A 177 7.28 26.28 -50.57
N ASP A 178 7.62 26.38 -51.86
CA ASP A 178 7.05 25.49 -52.87
C ASP A 178 7.49 24.03 -52.70
N ARG A 179 8.73 23.82 -52.22
CA ARG A 179 9.26 22.48 -51.94
C ARG A 179 8.55 21.83 -50.75
N GLU A 180 8.44 22.55 -49.64
CA GLU A 180 7.90 22.01 -48.38
C GLU A 180 6.37 21.82 -48.45
N VAL A 181 5.66 22.65 -49.23
CA VAL A 181 4.22 22.46 -49.53
C VAL A 181 3.96 21.16 -50.28
N ILE A 182 4.82 20.77 -51.22
CA ILE A 182 4.74 19.45 -51.85
C ILE A 182 4.89 18.37 -50.77
N GLY A 183 5.83 18.55 -49.83
CA GLY A 183 6.02 17.66 -48.68
C GLY A 183 4.75 17.42 -47.86
N ILE A 184 3.98 18.47 -47.56
CA ILE A 184 2.67 18.36 -46.89
C ILE A 184 1.68 17.57 -47.77
N THR A 185 1.66 17.85 -49.06
CA THR A 185 0.72 17.24 -50.02
C THR A 185 0.98 15.77 -50.29
N VAL A 186 2.24 15.33 -50.25
CA VAL A 186 2.62 13.92 -50.49
C VAL A 186 2.88 13.13 -49.20
N PHE A 187 2.68 13.75 -48.02
CA PHE A 187 2.90 13.10 -46.74
C PHE A 187 2.10 11.79 -46.63
N GLN A 188 2.77 10.71 -46.24
CA GLN A 188 2.17 9.37 -46.14
C GLN A 188 1.14 9.33 -45.01
N THR A 189 -0.03 8.76 -45.30
CA THR A 189 -1.15 8.66 -44.35
C THR A 189 -1.51 7.22 -43.99
N ASP A 190 -0.85 6.24 -44.61
CA ASP A 190 -1.06 4.84 -44.30
C ASP A 190 -0.19 4.41 -43.11
N TYR A 191 -0.78 3.69 -42.17
CA TYR A 191 -0.10 3.27 -40.95
C TYR A 191 0.90 2.14 -41.24
N PRO A 192 2.21 2.31 -40.96
CA PRO A 192 3.21 1.29 -41.28
C PRO A 192 3.00 0.01 -40.47
N LYS A 193 2.73 -1.10 -41.18
CA LYS A 193 2.60 -2.42 -40.56
C LYS A 193 3.88 -2.83 -39.81
N SER A 194 5.04 -2.44 -40.33
CA SER A 194 6.35 -2.66 -39.70
C SER A 194 6.53 -1.96 -38.35
N HIS A 195 5.83 -0.85 -38.08
CA HIS A 195 5.82 -0.22 -36.76
C HIS A 195 4.96 -1.05 -35.80
N PHE A 196 3.76 -1.43 -36.22
CA PHE A 196 2.86 -2.27 -35.41
C PHE A 196 3.51 -3.61 -35.04
N ASP A 197 4.13 -4.29 -35.99
CA ASP A 197 4.73 -5.61 -35.78
C ASP A 197 5.98 -5.59 -34.88
N LYS A 198 6.60 -4.42 -34.68
CA LYS A 198 7.73 -4.23 -33.75
C LYS A 198 7.28 -4.08 -32.30
N PHE A 199 5.98 -4.00 -32.02
CA PHE A 199 5.47 -3.91 -30.66
C PHE A 199 5.86 -5.16 -29.85
N SER A 200 6.61 -4.97 -28.77
CA SER A 200 7.19 -6.04 -27.95
C SER A 200 7.01 -5.85 -26.43
N ALA A 201 6.08 -4.99 -25.99
CA ALA A 201 5.85 -4.77 -24.57
C ALA A 201 5.45 -6.07 -23.85
N ASP A 202 5.94 -6.28 -22.64
CA ASP A 202 5.61 -7.43 -21.80
C ASP A 202 5.58 -6.99 -20.33
N SER A 203 4.99 -7.82 -19.47
CA SER A 203 4.99 -7.62 -18.02
C SER A 203 5.22 -8.93 -17.26
N ALA A 204 5.84 -8.82 -16.09
CA ALA A 204 6.11 -9.96 -15.22
C ALA A 204 4.80 -10.52 -14.66
N THR A 205 4.73 -11.85 -14.54
CA THR A 205 3.58 -12.57 -13.98
C THR A 205 4.06 -13.74 -13.13
N TYR A 206 3.23 -14.15 -12.17
CA TYR A 206 3.57 -15.15 -11.16
C TYR A 206 2.68 -16.40 -11.24
N TYR A 207 1.44 -16.26 -11.71
CA TYR A 207 0.42 -17.31 -11.71
C TYR A 207 0.02 -17.78 -13.11
N ILE A 208 0.33 -17.02 -14.17
CA ILE A 208 0.05 -17.41 -15.56
C ILE A 208 1.31 -17.90 -16.31
N SER A 209 1.13 -18.87 -17.20
CA SER A 209 2.21 -19.45 -18.00
C SER A 209 2.57 -18.59 -19.22
N GLN A 210 3.72 -18.89 -19.83
CA GLN A 210 4.16 -18.21 -21.06
C GLN A 210 3.24 -18.48 -22.26
N GLU A 211 2.63 -19.67 -22.32
CA GLU A 211 1.62 -20.02 -23.34
C GLU A 211 0.38 -19.15 -23.18
N THR A 212 -0.09 -18.96 -21.94
CA THR A 212 -1.24 -18.11 -21.63
C THR A 212 -0.95 -16.65 -22.03
N LYS A 213 0.26 -16.15 -21.77
CA LYS A 213 0.67 -14.81 -22.23
C LYS A 213 0.62 -14.67 -23.74
N LYS A 214 1.18 -15.64 -24.47
CA LYS A 214 1.18 -15.65 -25.93
C LYS A 214 -0.24 -15.64 -26.50
N GLU A 215 -1.14 -16.43 -25.91
CA GLU A 215 -2.54 -16.46 -26.30
C GLU A 215 -3.26 -15.13 -26.05
N ILE A 216 -3.13 -14.56 -24.84
CA ILE A 216 -3.69 -13.25 -24.51
C ILE A 216 -3.17 -12.19 -25.48
N ARG A 217 -1.86 -12.18 -25.75
CA ARG A 217 -1.24 -11.24 -26.69
C ARG A 217 -1.79 -11.40 -28.10
N ARG A 218 -1.96 -12.63 -28.59
CA ARG A 218 -2.56 -12.91 -29.90
C ARG A 218 -3.97 -12.33 -29.97
N ASN A 219 -4.80 -12.60 -28.96
CA ASN A 219 -6.18 -12.12 -28.91
C ASN A 219 -6.25 -10.58 -28.86
N ILE A 220 -5.35 -9.93 -28.12
CA ILE A 220 -5.29 -8.46 -28.05
C ILE A 220 -4.91 -7.86 -29.40
N LEU A 221 -3.95 -8.44 -30.12
CA LEU A 221 -3.45 -7.88 -31.38
C LEU A 221 -4.39 -8.15 -32.57
N GLU A 222 -5.27 -9.14 -32.45
CA GLU A 222 -6.23 -9.52 -33.48
C GLU A 222 -7.18 -8.35 -33.80
N GLY A 223 -7.22 -7.96 -35.09
CA GLY A 223 -8.04 -6.84 -35.57
C GLY A 223 -7.60 -5.43 -35.15
N LYS A 224 -6.59 -5.28 -34.27
CA LYS A 224 -6.12 -3.97 -33.80
C LYS A 224 -5.35 -3.19 -34.86
N TYR A 225 -4.67 -3.89 -35.76
CA TYR A 225 -3.94 -3.22 -36.83
C TYR A 225 -4.90 -2.44 -37.72
N GLU A 226 -5.98 -3.06 -38.17
CA GLU A 226 -7.00 -2.47 -39.03
C GLU A 226 -7.66 -1.27 -38.33
N GLN A 227 -8.01 -1.44 -37.05
CA GLN A 227 -8.57 -0.35 -36.23
C GLN A 227 -7.62 0.85 -36.16
N TYR A 228 -6.35 0.64 -35.84
CA TYR A 228 -5.38 1.73 -35.71
C TYR A 228 -4.98 2.32 -37.05
N ALA A 229 -4.90 1.53 -38.12
CA ALA A 229 -4.64 2.03 -39.46
C ALA A 229 -5.73 3.01 -39.92
N GLN A 230 -7.00 2.70 -39.64
CA GLN A 230 -8.11 3.61 -39.92
C GLN A 230 -8.03 4.90 -39.10
N GLN A 231 -7.79 4.79 -37.78
CA GLN A 231 -7.66 5.97 -36.91
C GLN A 231 -6.49 6.87 -37.31
N TYR A 232 -5.33 6.27 -37.61
CA TYR A 232 -4.13 6.97 -38.05
C TYR A 232 -4.38 7.74 -39.34
N LYS A 233 -4.96 7.07 -40.34
CA LYS A 233 -5.27 7.65 -41.64
C LYS A 233 -6.26 8.80 -41.51
N ALA A 234 -7.35 8.60 -40.77
CA ALA A 234 -8.36 9.65 -40.55
C ALA A 234 -7.75 10.89 -39.88
N LYS A 235 -6.93 10.70 -38.84
CA LYS A 235 -6.31 11.82 -38.11
C LYS A 235 -5.32 12.59 -38.99
N LEU A 236 -4.44 11.89 -39.71
CA LEU A 236 -3.47 12.56 -40.58
C LEU A 236 -4.12 13.24 -41.78
N LEU A 237 -5.16 12.65 -42.38
CA LEU A 237 -5.92 13.31 -43.44
C LEU A 237 -6.56 14.61 -42.95
N ASN A 238 -7.14 14.60 -41.75
CA ASN A 238 -7.72 15.81 -41.16
C ASN A 238 -6.68 16.91 -40.92
N VAL A 239 -5.52 16.57 -40.32
CA VAL A 239 -4.43 17.55 -40.11
C VAL A 239 -3.87 18.05 -41.43
N LYS A 240 -3.66 17.15 -42.40
CA LYS A 240 -3.18 17.51 -43.73
C LYS A 240 -4.13 18.47 -44.45
N GLN A 241 -5.43 18.23 -44.37
CA GLN A 241 -6.43 19.12 -44.95
C GLN A 241 -6.40 20.51 -44.29
N ASP A 242 -6.40 20.57 -42.95
CA ASP A 242 -6.29 21.84 -42.22
C ASP A 242 -5.05 22.66 -42.63
N LEU A 243 -3.89 22.00 -42.71
CA LEU A 243 -2.67 22.67 -43.14
C LEU A 243 -2.78 23.12 -44.60
N THR A 244 -3.33 22.28 -45.49
CA THR A 244 -3.51 22.61 -46.91
C THR A 244 -4.37 23.86 -47.08
N ASP A 245 -5.46 23.97 -46.33
CA ASP A 245 -6.35 25.13 -46.37
C ASP A 245 -5.66 26.42 -45.87
N ARG A 246 -4.64 26.28 -45.01
CA ARG A 246 -3.88 27.41 -44.44
C ARG A 246 -2.67 27.83 -45.29
N ILE A 247 -2.24 27.01 -46.26
CA ILE A 247 -1.10 27.30 -47.14
C ILE A 247 -1.23 28.66 -47.85
N PRO A 248 -2.37 29.03 -48.48
CA PRO A 248 -2.49 30.30 -49.18
C PRO A 248 -2.27 31.51 -48.26
N SER A 249 -2.85 31.47 -47.07
CA SER A 249 -2.69 32.52 -46.05
C SER A 249 -1.23 32.63 -45.59
N LYS A 250 -0.56 31.50 -45.36
CA LYS A 250 0.85 31.48 -44.95
C LYS A 250 1.78 32.00 -46.06
N ARG A 251 1.47 31.70 -47.33
CA ARG A 251 2.21 32.25 -48.48
C ARG A 251 2.16 33.78 -48.49
N LYS A 252 0.97 34.34 -48.28
CA LYS A 252 0.77 35.80 -48.25
C LYS A 252 1.54 36.44 -47.10
N GLU A 253 1.43 35.88 -45.89
CA GLU A 253 2.16 36.33 -44.70
C GLU A 253 3.69 36.35 -44.95
N LEU A 254 4.27 35.27 -45.49
CA LEU A 254 5.71 35.17 -45.75
C LEU A 254 6.17 36.14 -46.86
N ALA A 255 5.33 36.39 -47.87
CA ALA A 255 5.64 37.37 -48.91
C ALA A 255 5.63 38.82 -48.36
N GLU A 256 4.69 39.16 -47.50
CA GLU A 256 4.63 40.47 -46.82
C GLU A 256 5.86 40.69 -45.91
N LEU A 257 6.27 39.66 -45.16
CA LEU A 257 7.47 39.70 -44.33
C LEU A 257 8.75 39.90 -45.15
N GLU A 258 8.88 39.25 -46.31
CA GLU A 258 10.06 39.43 -47.17
C GLU A 258 10.09 40.83 -47.80
N LEU A 259 8.94 41.37 -48.22
CA LEU A 259 8.84 42.75 -48.69
C LEU A 259 9.27 43.75 -47.60
N LEU A 260 8.82 43.55 -46.36
CA LEU A 260 9.25 44.38 -45.23
C LEU A 260 10.76 44.24 -44.95
N ARG A 261 11.32 43.03 -45.07
CA ARG A 261 12.76 42.80 -44.91
C ARG A 261 13.58 43.57 -45.97
N LEU A 262 13.15 43.51 -47.23
CA LEU A 262 13.79 44.24 -48.33
C LEU A 262 13.70 45.76 -48.14
N ALA A 263 12.51 46.27 -47.77
CA ALA A 263 12.31 47.70 -47.49
C ALA A 263 13.20 48.19 -46.33
N ASN A 264 13.30 47.41 -45.25
CA ASN A 264 14.15 47.73 -44.11
C ASN A 264 15.64 47.69 -44.47
N ALA A 265 16.07 46.71 -45.28
CA ALA A 265 17.45 46.61 -45.77
C ALA A 265 17.81 47.81 -46.68
N GLU A 266 16.90 48.21 -47.57
CA GLU A 266 17.09 49.38 -48.44
C GLU A 266 17.14 50.68 -47.63
N ALA A 267 16.25 50.85 -46.64
CA ALA A 267 16.25 52.01 -45.74
C ALA A 267 17.54 52.07 -44.90
N ALA A 268 18.02 50.92 -44.39
CA ALA A 268 19.29 50.83 -43.67
C ALA A 268 20.49 51.17 -44.56
N ALA A 269 20.53 50.66 -45.80
CA ALA A 269 21.58 50.97 -46.77
C ALA A 269 21.60 52.47 -47.12
N LYS A 270 20.42 53.07 -47.35
CA LYS A 270 20.29 54.53 -47.57
C LYS A 270 20.73 55.34 -46.34
N ALA A 271 20.40 54.88 -45.14
CA ALA A 271 20.85 55.53 -43.90
C ALA A 271 22.38 55.45 -43.72
N GLU A 272 22.99 54.32 -44.07
CA GLU A 272 24.45 54.15 -44.02
C GLU A 272 25.16 55.02 -45.07
N GLU A 273 24.62 55.11 -46.29
CA GLU A 273 25.16 55.96 -47.36
C GLU A 273 25.10 57.44 -46.96
N VAL A 274 23.97 57.87 -46.37
CA VAL A 274 23.82 59.23 -45.81
C VAL A 274 24.81 59.46 -44.66
N ARG A 275 25.06 58.46 -43.80
CA ARG A 275 26.05 58.58 -42.73
C ARG A 275 27.47 58.73 -43.29
N LYS A 276 27.86 57.93 -44.28
CA LYS A 276 29.18 58.03 -44.96
C LYS A 276 29.36 59.38 -45.66
N GLN A 277 28.31 59.91 -46.31
CA GLN A 277 28.37 61.24 -46.91
C GLN A 277 28.51 62.37 -45.88
N ARG A 278 27.86 62.24 -44.71
CA ARG A 278 28.03 63.18 -43.59
C ARG A 278 29.43 63.10 -42.98
N GLU A 279 29.96 61.91 -42.76
CA GLU A 279 31.34 61.70 -42.27
C GLU A 279 32.38 62.24 -43.27
N ALA A 280 32.18 62.03 -44.59
CA ALA A 280 33.03 62.60 -45.64
C ALA A 280 32.94 64.14 -45.70
N ALA A 281 31.74 64.70 -45.51
CA ALA A 281 31.55 66.15 -45.47
C ALA A 281 32.15 66.78 -44.19
N GLU A 282 32.04 66.13 -43.03
CA GLU A 282 32.68 66.57 -41.79
C GLU A 282 34.20 66.47 -41.85
N THR A 283 34.76 65.40 -42.41
CA THR A 283 36.21 65.28 -42.63
C THR A 283 36.73 66.30 -43.65
N ALA A 284 35.95 66.61 -44.70
CA ALA A 284 36.28 67.69 -45.64
C ALA A 284 36.21 69.07 -44.97
N LYS A 285 35.20 69.34 -44.14
CA LYS A 285 35.11 70.57 -43.34
C LYS A 285 36.25 70.69 -42.33
N GLN A 286 36.63 69.60 -41.65
CA GLN A 286 37.78 69.59 -40.75
C GLN A 286 39.10 69.79 -41.49
N MET A 287 39.28 69.26 -42.70
CA MET A 287 40.46 69.57 -43.53
C MET A 287 40.46 71.03 -44.00
N GLU A 288 39.30 71.62 -44.28
CA GLU A 288 39.18 73.03 -44.63
C GLU A 288 39.41 73.96 -43.41
N GLU A 289 38.94 73.58 -42.23
CA GLU A 289 39.24 74.24 -40.96
C GLU A 289 40.71 74.11 -40.58
N ILE A 290 41.36 72.95 -40.80
CA ILE A 290 42.81 72.78 -40.60
C ILE A 290 43.60 73.68 -41.56
N LYS A 291 43.18 73.83 -42.82
CA LYS A 291 43.78 74.79 -43.77
C LYS A 291 43.57 76.25 -43.36
N LYS A 292 42.37 76.61 -42.87
CA LYS A 292 42.10 77.96 -42.36
C LYS A 292 42.83 78.24 -41.04
N ALA A 293 43.02 77.23 -40.19
CA ALA A 293 43.82 77.32 -38.97
C ALA A 293 45.33 77.40 -39.27
N GLU A 294 45.81 76.78 -40.35
CA GLU A 294 47.20 76.91 -40.83
C GLU A 294 47.46 78.29 -41.48
N GLU A 295 46.47 78.88 -42.15
CA GLU A 295 46.51 80.29 -42.61
C GLU A 295 46.34 81.29 -41.46
N ALA A 296 45.50 81.00 -40.47
CA ALA A 296 45.37 81.81 -39.25
C ALA A 296 46.62 81.73 -38.38
N ALA A 297 47.30 80.58 -38.28
CA ALA A 297 48.59 80.43 -37.59
C ALA A 297 49.73 81.20 -38.29
N LYS A 298 49.63 81.48 -39.60
CA LYS A 298 50.52 82.40 -40.33
C LYS A 298 50.20 83.88 -40.09
N GLN A 299 48.98 84.22 -39.69
CA GLN A 299 48.57 85.60 -39.34
C GLN A 299 48.66 85.90 -37.83
N GLU A 300 48.58 84.88 -36.97
CA GLU A 300 48.61 84.98 -35.50
C GLU A 300 50.04 84.90 -34.92
N ALA A 301 51.05 84.68 -35.76
CA ALA A 301 52.48 84.84 -35.41
C ALA A 301 52.99 86.30 -35.54
N ALA A 302 52.15 87.26 -35.95
CA ALA A 302 52.54 88.65 -36.22
C ALA A 302 52.01 89.71 -35.23
N MET A 303 51.13 89.38 -34.28
CA MET A 303 50.71 90.32 -33.24
C MET A 303 50.77 89.71 -31.84
N LYS A 304 51.99 89.80 -31.33
CA LYS A 304 52.38 89.72 -29.92
C LYS A 304 51.55 90.65 -29.03
N ALA A 305 51.38 90.18 -27.79
CA ALA A 305 51.51 90.96 -26.56
C ALA A 305 50.48 92.08 -26.29
N GLN A 306 49.63 91.90 -25.26
CA GLN A 306 49.86 92.50 -23.93
C GLN A 306 48.63 92.35 -23.00
N GLN A 307 48.90 91.70 -21.85
CA GLN A 307 48.29 91.77 -20.50
C GLN A 307 46.75 91.84 -20.35
N SER A 308 46.03 90.89 -19.72
CA SER A 308 46.14 90.20 -18.41
C SER A 308 45.68 91.03 -17.18
N SER A 309 44.55 90.65 -16.59
CA SER A 309 44.38 90.50 -15.12
C SER A 309 43.09 89.72 -14.76
N ILE A 310 43.29 88.69 -13.92
CA ILE A 310 42.54 88.24 -12.73
C ILE A 310 40.99 88.29 -12.81
N GLY A 311 40.21 87.24 -12.50
CA GLY A 311 40.49 85.95 -11.90
C GLY A 311 39.22 85.40 -11.24
N SER A 312 39.13 84.07 -11.25
CA SER A 312 38.39 83.20 -10.31
C SER A 312 36.91 82.86 -10.58
N LEU A 313 36.67 81.54 -10.44
CA LEU A 313 35.48 80.81 -9.97
C LEU A 313 34.45 80.29 -11.01
N PHE A 314 34.59 79.03 -11.45
CA PHE A 314 34.11 77.81 -10.78
C PHE A 314 34.35 76.54 -11.63
N ALA A 315 34.52 75.39 -10.96
CA ALA A 315 34.86 74.09 -11.53
C ALA A 315 33.69 73.09 -11.48
N GLY A 316 33.76 72.03 -12.30
CA GLY A 316 33.38 70.68 -11.86
C GLY A 316 32.09 70.06 -12.39
N ALA A 317 32.28 69.00 -13.18
CA ALA A 317 31.72 67.65 -13.02
C ALA A 317 30.19 67.39 -12.96
N ALA A 318 29.81 66.43 -13.82
CA ALA A 318 28.84 65.36 -13.63
C ALA A 318 27.98 65.31 -12.34
N ALA A 319 26.66 65.23 -12.52
CA ALA A 319 25.71 64.46 -11.72
C ALA A 319 24.32 64.56 -12.41
N SER A 320 23.77 63.46 -12.93
CA SER A 320 22.73 62.66 -12.27
C SER A 320 21.64 63.49 -11.58
N VAL A 321 20.46 63.51 -12.18
CA VAL A 321 19.24 64.06 -11.57
C VAL A 321 18.60 62.95 -10.73
N ALA A 322 18.71 63.05 -9.41
CA ALA A 322 17.91 62.28 -8.46
C ALA A 322 16.60 63.04 -8.15
N PRO A 323 15.44 62.35 -8.04
CA PRO A 323 14.21 62.89 -7.46
C PRO A 323 14.24 62.91 -5.90
N PRO A 324 13.30 63.59 -5.24
CA PRO A 324 13.41 64.08 -3.86
C PRO A 324 13.23 62.99 -2.78
N PRO A 325 13.74 63.22 -1.54
CA PRO A 325 13.64 62.27 -0.44
C PRO A 325 12.23 62.30 0.14
N ILE A 326 11.53 61.18 0.01
CA ILE A 326 10.33 60.91 0.78
C ILE A 326 10.79 60.17 2.03
N ASN A 327 10.95 60.89 3.14
CA ASN A 327 11.03 60.27 4.46
C ASN A 327 9.64 59.73 4.82
N ALA A 328 9.29 58.59 4.22
CA ALA A 328 8.13 57.80 4.59
C ALA A 328 8.56 56.33 4.56
N ASN A 329 8.41 55.65 5.70
CA ASN A 329 8.52 54.20 5.77
C ASN A 329 7.26 53.62 5.10
N VAL A 330 7.29 53.53 3.78
CA VAL A 330 6.20 52.97 2.98
C VAL A 330 6.26 51.46 3.12
N LYS A 331 5.41 50.92 4.00
CA LYS A 331 5.18 49.49 4.11
C LYS A 331 4.04 49.13 3.17
N GLU A 332 4.33 48.30 2.18
CA GLU A 332 3.31 47.76 1.28
C GLU A 332 2.46 46.73 2.04
N LYS A 333 1.13 46.84 1.92
CA LYS A 333 0.18 45.93 2.57
C LYS A 333 -0.51 45.11 1.49
N ILE A 334 -0.42 43.79 1.60
CA ILE A 334 -1.11 42.87 0.70
C ILE A 334 -2.63 42.98 0.91
N VAL A 335 -3.37 43.13 -0.19
CA VAL A 335 -4.83 43.00 -0.25
C VAL A 335 -5.16 41.90 -1.26
N VAL A 336 -5.74 40.80 -0.80
CA VAL A 336 -6.04 39.64 -1.65
C VAL A 336 -7.35 39.88 -2.40
N LEU A 337 -7.27 40.03 -3.73
CA LEU A 337 -8.42 40.35 -4.59
C LEU A 337 -9.17 39.10 -5.08
N HIS A 338 -8.53 37.92 -5.02
CA HIS A 338 -9.06 36.66 -5.53
C HIS A 338 -8.56 35.48 -4.69
N GLN A 339 -9.35 34.40 -4.56
CA GLN A 339 -9.02 33.24 -3.72
C GLN A 339 -7.69 32.57 -4.12
N GLN A 340 -7.37 32.57 -5.42
CA GLN A 340 -6.10 32.05 -5.93
C GLN A 340 -4.88 32.81 -5.39
N GLY A 341 -5.03 34.09 -5.02
CA GLY A 341 -3.94 34.90 -4.45
C GLY A 341 -3.43 34.36 -3.12
N TYR A 342 -4.22 33.59 -2.36
CA TYR A 342 -3.73 32.92 -1.15
C TYR A 342 -2.73 31.80 -1.47
N LEU A 343 -2.87 31.11 -2.61
CA LEU A 343 -1.92 30.09 -3.05
C LEU A 343 -0.60 30.73 -3.52
N GLU A 344 -0.67 31.88 -4.17
CA GLU A 344 0.53 32.64 -4.60
C GLU A 344 1.31 33.21 -3.42
N ILE A 345 0.59 33.73 -2.40
CA ILE A 345 1.20 34.17 -1.14
C ILE A 345 1.85 32.98 -0.43
N PHE A 346 1.17 31.83 -0.39
CA PHE A 346 1.71 30.60 0.19
C PHE A 346 2.97 30.14 -0.54
N GLN A 347 2.96 30.10 -1.87
CA GLN A 347 4.10 29.68 -2.68
C GLN A 347 5.30 30.60 -2.48
N MET A 348 5.08 31.92 -2.44
CA MET A 348 6.13 32.90 -2.17
C MET A 348 6.73 32.72 -0.77
N TRP A 349 5.90 32.51 0.26
CA TRP A 349 6.40 32.26 1.61
C TRP A 349 7.14 30.92 1.73
N TRP A 350 6.61 29.85 1.12
CA TRP A 350 7.19 28.52 1.19
C TRP A 350 8.60 28.45 0.58
N LEU A 351 8.80 29.09 -0.59
CA LEU A 351 10.09 29.10 -1.29
C LEU A 351 11.17 29.93 -0.57
N ASN A 352 10.78 30.93 0.22
CA ASN A 352 11.74 31.85 0.83
C ASN A 352 12.00 31.58 2.32
N GLU A 353 11.01 31.06 3.04
CA GLU A 353 11.10 30.88 4.51
C GLU A 353 10.61 29.48 4.93
N GLY A 354 9.43 29.06 4.44
CA GLY A 354 8.77 27.83 4.87
C GLY A 354 9.60 26.55 4.70
N GLN A 355 10.31 26.39 3.57
CA GLN A 355 11.12 25.18 3.31
C GLN A 355 12.34 25.01 4.24
N SER A 356 12.76 26.09 4.93
CA SER A 356 13.94 26.10 5.80
C SER A 356 13.60 25.97 7.29
N LEU A 357 12.32 25.97 7.65
CA LEU A 357 11.88 25.88 9.05
C LEU A 357 11.88 24.43 9.57
N PRO A 358 12.13 24.22 10.87
CA PRO A 358 11.97 22.92 11.52
C PRO A 358 10.53 22.40 11.48
N VAL A 359 10.37 21.08 11.51
CA VAL A 359 9.06 20.40 11.39
C VAL A 359 8.10 20.83 12.51
N GLU A 360 8.57 21.06 13.72
CA GLU A 360 7.77 21.47 14.88
C GLU A 360 7.22 22.90 14.75
N GLU A 361 7.92 23.77 14.02
CA GLU A 361 7.45 25.14 13.72
C GLU A 361 6.41 25.11 12.59
N LEU A 362 6.68 24.30 11.56
CA LEU A 362 5.74 24.09 10.47
C LEU A 362 4.43 23.48 10.95
N GLU A 363 4.48 22.51 11.87
CA GLU A 363 3.28 21.90 12.47
C GLU A 363 2.38 22.96 13.15
N LYS A 364 2.98 23.92 13.86
CA LYS A 364 2.22 25.01 14.49
C LYS A 364 1.56 25.93 13.44
N ILE A 365 2.28 26.25 12.37
CA ILE A 365 1.77 27.10 11.28
C ILE A 365 0.63 26.40 10.51
N PHE A 366 0.77 25.10 10.25
CA PHE A 366 -0.19 24.31 9.47
C PHE A 366 -1.29 23.64 10.29
N LYS A 367 -1.30 23.80 11.61
CA LYS A 367 -2.23 23.12 12.53
C LYS A 367 -3.69 23.10 12.06
N LYS A 368 -4.20 24.23 11.55
CA LYS A 368 -5.59 24.31 11.06
C LYS A 368 -5.85 23.45 9.82
N MET A 369 -4.86 23.34 8.92
CA MET A 369 -4.95 22.50 7.72
C MET A 369 -4.79 21.03 8.07
N ILE A 370 -3.86 20.70 8.98
CA ILE A 370 -3.67 19.33 9.50
C ILE A 370 -4.96 18.83 10.15
N THR A 371 -5.56 19.60 11.07
CA THR A 371 -6.83 19.23 11.71
C THR A 371 -7.99 19.07 10.72
N TYR A 372 -7.99 19.79 9.60
CA TYR A 372 -8.98 19.59 8.55
C TYR A 372 -8.76 18.24 7.84
N CYS A 373 -7.52 17.92 7.47
CA CYS A 373 -7.17 16.63 6.85
C CYS A 373 -7.46 15.44 7.78
N GLU A 374 -7.17 15.56 9.09
CA GLU A 374 -7.51 14.56 10.10
C GLU A 374 -9.02 14.37 10.23
N LYS A 375 -9.82 15.45 10.20
CA LYS A 375 -11.29 15.35 10.20
C LYS A 375 -11.81 14.64 8.95
N GLN A 376 -11.19 14.87 7.80
CA GLN A 376 -11.58 14.21 6.56
C GLN A 376 -11.19 12.72 6.55
N ALA A 377 -10.04 12.37 7.11
CA ALA A 377 -9.61 10.98 7.29
C ALA A 377 -10.52 10.21 8.27
N ASN A 378 -11.03 10.89 9.31
CA ASN A 378 -11.96 10.32 10.30
C ASN A 378 -13.46 10.48 9.91
N SER A 379 -13.75 10.99 8.72
CA SER A 379 -15.13 11.12 8.21
C SER A 379 -15.65 9.77 7.67
N LYS A 380 -16.96 9.67 7.41
CA LYS A 380 -17.58 8.45 6.83
C LYS A 380 -16.97 8.04 5.48
N ASP A 381 -16.42 9.01 4.74
CA ASP A 381 -15.84 8.81 3.41
C ASP A 381 -14.33 8.49 3.46
N GLN A 382 -13.69 8.55 4.64
CA GLN A 382 -12.29 8.16 4.90
C GLN A 382 -11.28 8.61 3.83
N LYS A 383 -11.25 9.90 3.47
CA LYS A 383 -10.30 10.38 2.44
C LYS A 383 -8.95 10.65 3.07
N HIS A 384 -7.95 9.89 2.62
CA HIS A 384 -6.56 10.01 3.03
C HIS A 384 -5.74 10.69 1.93
N ILE A 385 -4.68 11.39 2.33
CA ILE A 385 -3.68 11.90 1.38
C ILE A 385 -2.72 10.75 1.07
N GLU A 386 -2.67 10.31 -0.18
CA GLU A 386 -1.71 9.31 -0.64
C GLU A 386 -0.36 9.98 -0.93
N SER A 387 0.58 9.88 0.00
CA SER A 387 1.93 10.42 -0.14
C SER A 387 2.92 9.60 0.68
N GLN A 388 4.11 9.36 0.13
CA GLN A 388 5.22 8.71 0.86
C GLN A 388 5.76 9.53 2.04
N PHE A 389 5.35 10.79 2.16
CA PHE A 389 5.80 11.73 3.19
C PHE A 389 4.77 11.94 4.31
N ILE A 390 3.60 11.30 4.24
CA ILE A 390 2.51 11.45 5.22
C ILE A 390 2.07 10.06 5.66
N SER A 391 2.09 9.81 6.96
CA SER A 391 1.57 8.60 7.60
C SER A 391 0.44 8.96 8.54
N TYR A 392 -0.61 8.14 8.60
CA TYR A 392 -1.72 8.30 9.54
C TYR A 392 -1.57 7.26 10.65
N GLU A 393 -1.36 7.71 11.88
CA GLU A 393 -1.24 6.86 13.06
C GLU A 393 -2.55 6.83 13.85
N ALA A 394 -2.92 5.66 14.37
CA ALA A 394 -4.17 5.49 15.12
C ALA A 394 -3.99 5.92 16.59
N ASP A 395 -4.58 7.06 16.98
CA ASP A 395 -4.71 7.45 18.40
C ASP A 395 -5.88 6.68 19.04
N VAL A 396 -5.58 5.50 19.60
CA VAL A 396 -6.55 4.64 20.28
C VAL A 396 -6.64 5.02 21.75
N LYS A 397 -7.77 5.62 22.15
CA LYS A 397 -8.11 5.82 23.57
C LYS A 397 -9.18 4.80 23.99
N ALA A 398 -8.93 4.12 25.11
CA ALA A 398 -9.88 3.17 25.70
C ALA A 398 -11.18 3.89 26.11
N LYS A 399 -12.31 3.21 25.93
CA LYS A 399 -13.60 3.59 26.52
C LYS A 399 -13.77 2.94 27.87
#